data_AF-A0AAN7Z7B8-F1
#
_entry.id   AF-A0AAN7Z7B8-F1
#
_cell.length_a   1.000
_cell.length_b   1.000
_cell.length_c   1.000
_cell.angle_alpha   90.00
_cell.angle_beta   90.00
_cell.angle_gamma   90.00
#
_symmetry.space_group_name_H-M   'P 1'
#
loop_
_entity.id
_entity.type
_entity.pdbx_description
1 polymer ?
#
loop_
_entity_poly.entity_id
_entity_poly.type
_entity_poly.pdbx_seq_one_letter_code
_entity_poly.pdbx_strand_id
1 'polypeptide(L)'
;MVSKGPLQYAKAGSTQIIGSVLYSSNLLSATVDGVAASKVFKAYHAKVKRQAVQGDCSAPQASATSEAINTCAKLAAEAASAAESDDEKLAEYSKDADSSTHSTVVSVFNAAASEYSSTSSGAPYYCSDVYDACEPGVIA
;
A
#
# COMPACT_ATOMS: atom_id res chain seq x y z
N MET A 1 14.84 -0.50 19.64
CA MET A 1 14.95 -1.94 19.91
C MET A 1 16.42 -2.25 20.08
N VAL A 2 16.83 -3.07 21.04
CA VAL A 2 18.24 -3.47 21.21
C VAL A 2 18.38 -4.95 20.91
N SER A 3 19.35 -5.31 20.09
CA SER A 3 19.78 -6.69 19.90
C SER A 3 20.68 -7.10 21.08
N LYS A 4 20.39 -8.26 21.67
CA LYS A 4 21.13 -8.85 22.80
C LYS A 4 21.34 -10.33 22.54
N GLY A 5 22.48 -10.86 22.96
CA GLY A 5 22.75 -12.30 22.87
C GLY A 5 24.09 -12.71 23.47
N PRO A 6 24.35 -14.02 23.59
CA PRO A 6 25.65 -14.55 23.95
C PRO A 6 26.54 -14.73 22.70
N LEU A 7 27.78 -14.25 22.76
CA LEU A 7 28.85 -14.58 21.83
C LEU A 7 29.74 -15.66 22.48
N GLN A 8 29.63 -16.89 21.98
CA GLN A 8 30.46 -18.02 22.42
C GLN A 8 31.90 -17.84 21.93
N TYR A 9 32.90 -18.23 22.73
CA TYR A 9 34.31 -18.23 22.31
C TYR A 9 35.01 -19.54 22.68
N ALA A 10 35.97 -19.91 21.84
CA ALA A 10 36.76 -21.12 21.99
C ALA A 10 38.13 -20.84 22.64
N LYS A 11 38.74 -21.89 23.20
CA LYS A 11 40.12 -21.84 23.68
C LYS A 11 41.07 -21.56 22.52
N ALA A 12 42.07 -20.72 22.71
CA ALA A 12 43.05 -20.40 21.66
C ALA A 12 43.67 -21.69 21.07
N GLY A 13 43.64 -21.81 19.74
CA GLY A 13 44.14 -22.99 19.02
C GLY A 13 43.25 -24.24 19.10
N SER A 14 41.99 -24.11 19.53
CA SER A 14 41.04 -25.22 19.67
C SER A 14 39.63 -24.80 19.20
N THR A 15 38.80 -25.79 18.88
CA THR A 15 37.36 -25.60 18.61
C THR A 15 36.48 -25.82 19.85
N GLN A 16 37.10 -26.16 20.99
CA GLN A 16 36.38 -26.32 22.24
C GLN A 16 35.90 -24.96 22.77
N ILE A 17 34.58 -24.78 22.82
CA ILE A 17 33.93 -23.64 23.46
C ILE A 17 34.22 -23.68 24.96
N ILE A 18 34.77 -22.59 25.50
CA ILE A 18 35.14 -22.48 26.92
C ILE A 18 34.36 -21.41 27.66
N GLY A 19 33.50 -20.66 26.97
CA GLY A 19 32.63 -19.68 27.58
C GLY A 19 31.90 -18.80 26.58
N SER A 20 31.15 -17.83 27.11
CA SER A 20 30.43 -16.84 26.31
C SER A 20 30.55 -15.45 26.92
N VAL A 21 30.59 -14.44 26.06
CA VAL A 21 30.47 -13.02 26.45
C VAL A 21 29.07 -12.54 26.06
N LEU A 22 28.34 -11.94 26.99
CA LEU A 22 27.05 -11.32 26.69
C LEU A 22 27.29 -9.99 25.97
N TYR A 23 26.59 -9.77 24.86
CA TYR A 23 26.57 -8.46 24.19
C TYR A 23 25.17 -7.84 24.25
N SER A 24 25.16 -6.51 24.26
CA SER A 24 23.98 -5.69 24.01
C SER A 24 24.41 -4.56 23.08
N SER A 25 23.67 -4.40 21.98
CA SER A 25 23.80 -3.21 21.14
C SER A 25 23.42 -1.93 21.89
N ASN A 26 23.86 -0.79 21.36
CA ASN A 26 23.43 0.53 21.81
C ASN A 26 21.97 0.79 21.40
N LEU A 27 21.25 1.53 22.24
CA LEU A 27 19.92 2.02 21.88
C LEU A 27 20.07 3.33 21.10
N LEU A 28 19.64 3.33 19.84
CA LEU A 28 19.45 4.56 19.08
C LEU A 28 18.07 5.12 19.38
N SER A 29 18.03 6.37 19.82
CA SER A 29 16.79 7.15 20.02
C SER A 29 16.78 8.33 19.07
N ALA A 30 15.66 8.52 18.37
CA ALA A 30 15.42 9.68 17.54
C ALA A 30 14.07 10.29 17.93
N THR A 31 14.03 11.63 18.01
CA THR A 31 12.79 12.35 18.20
C THR A 31 12.15 12.58 16.84
N VAL A 32 10.97 12.01 16.62
CA VAL A 32 10.18 12.23 15.41
C VAL A 32 9.09 13.24 15.74
N ASP A 33 9.07 14.36 15.03
CA ASP A 33 7.93 15.28 15.05
C ASP A 33 6.79 14.66 14.26
N GLY A 34 5.88 13.98 14.96
CA GLY A 34 4.72 13.32 14.35
C GLY A 34 3.77 14.29 13.66
N VAL A 35 3.70 15.55 14.11
CA VAL A 35 2.84 16.57 13.50
C VAL A 35 3.42 17.03 12.17
N ALA A 36 4.72 17.32 12.14
CA ALA A 36 5.41 17.65 10.89
C ALA A 36 5.39 16.46 9.91
N ALA A 37 5.67 15.25 10.40
CA ALA A 37 5.63 14.03 9.58
C ALA A 37 4.24 13.79 8.98
N SER A 38 3.17 13.93 9.78
CA SER A 38 1.79 13.79 9.30
C SER A 38 1.43 14.86 8.25
N LYS A 39 1.87 16.11 8.44
CA LYS A 39 1.65 17.18 7.46
C LYS A 39 2.36 16.88 6.14
N VAL A 40 3.62 16.44 6.17
CA VAL A 40 4.37 16.07 4.97
C VAL A 40 3.73 14.87 4.29
N PHE A 41 3.31 13.85 5.05
CA PHE A 41 2.61 12.68 4.53
C PHE A 41 1.31 13.06 3.83
N LYS A 42 0.45 13.89 4.46
CA LYS A 42 -0.80 14.38 3.87
C LYS A 42 -0.55 15.25 2.64
N ALA A 43 0.43 16.15 2.69
CA ALA A 43 0.79 17.01 1.56
C ALA A 43 1.34 16.22 0.37
N TYR A 44 2.11 15.16 0.63
CA TYR A 44 2.54 14.21 -0.37
C TYR A 44 1.32 13.52 -0.98
N HIS A 45 0.49 12.84 -0.19
CA HIS A 45 -0.68 12.12 -0.69
C HIS A 45 -1.72 13.02 -1.41
N ALA A 46 -1.83 14.30 -1.02
CA ALA A 46 -2.67 15.26 -1.73
C ALA A 46 -2.13 15.61 -3.13
N LYS A 47 -0.82 15.50 -3.35
CA LYS A 47 -0.16 15.66 -4.66
C LYS A 47 -0.05 14.34 -5.42
N VAL A 48 0.00 13.24 -4.68
CA VAL A 48 0.04 11.87 -5.20
C VAL A 48 -1.32 11.22 -5.01
N LYS A 49 -2.32 11.77 -5.70
CA LYS A 49 -3.42 10.92 -6.20
C LYS A 49 -2.80 9.80 -7.07
N ARG A 50 -3.54 8.90 -7.68
CA ARG A 50 -3.01 7.81 -8.49
C ARG A 50 -3.78 7.83 -9.79
N GLN A 51 -3.01 7.64 -10.86
CA GLN A 51 -3.43 7.56 -12.26
C GLN A 51 -3.31 8.86 -13.05
N ALA A 52 -2.12 9.45 -13.07
CA ALA A 52 -1.75 10.34 -14.17
C ALA A 52 -1.45 9.47 -15.41
N VAL A 53 -2.38 9.41 -16.37
CA VAL A 53 -2.18 8.68 -17.63
C VAL A 53 -1.00 9.28 -18.39
N GLN A 54 -0.01 8.45 -18.68
CA GLN A 54 1.27 8.88 -19.24
C GLN A 54 1.22 8.96 -20.77
N GLY A 55 2.21 9.64 -21.33
CA GLY A 55 2.30 9.89 -22.78
C GLY A 55 2.69 8.67 -23.63
N ASP A 56 3.01 7.54 -23.01
CA ASP A 56 3.29 6.27 -23.69
C ASP A 56 2.00 5.56 -24.15
N CYS A 57 0.84 6.01 -23.68
CA CYS A 57 -0.45 5.56 -24.17
C CYS A 57 -0.75 6.17 -25.56
N SER A 58 -1.02 5.32 -26.55
CA SER A 58 -1.61 5.78 -27.82
C SER A 58 -3.00 6.41 -27.58
N ALA A 59 -3.48 7.25 -28.51
CA ALA A 59 -4.76 7.94 -28.31
C ALA A 59 -5.95 7.01 -27.99
N PRO A 60 -6.12 5.83 -28.64
CA PRO A 60 -7.17 4.89 -28.25
C PRO A 60 -6.96 4.29 -26.85
N GLN A 61 -5.71 3.97 -26.48
CA GLN A 61 -5.39 3.46 -25.14
C GLN A 61 -5.67 4.51 -24.07
N ALA A 62 -5.21 5.75 -24.27
CA ALA A 62 -5.43 6.86 -23.34
C ALA A 62 -6.94 7.12 -23.11
N SER A 63 -7.74 7.05 -24.17
CA SER A 63 -9.21 7.17 -24.07
C SER A 63 -9.81 6.02 -23.25
N ALA A 64 -9.47 4.77 -23.61
CA ALA A 64 -10.00 3.58 -22.92
C ALA A 64 -9.58 3.53 -21.44
N THR A 65 -8.32 3.82 -21.14
CA THR A 65 -7.81 3.90 -19.77
C THR A 65 -8.51 5.01 -18.99
N SER A 66 -8.66 6.20 -19.56
CA SER A 66 -9.35 7.31 -18.88
C SER A 66 -10.81 6.97 -18.59
N GLU A 67 -11.51 6.32 -19.52
CA GLU A 67 -12.87 5.86 -19.32
C GLU A 67 -12.96 4.78 -18.23
N ALA A 68 -12.04 3.80 -18.25
CA ALA A 68 -11.96 2.76 -17.24
C ALA A 68 -11.74 3.34 -15.84
N ILE A 69 -10.82 4.29 -15.69
CA ILE A 69 -10.55 5.00 -14.43
C ILE A 69 -11.82 5.68 -13.91
N ASN A 70 -12.47 6.49 -14.74
CA ASN A 70 -13.68 7.20 -14.35
C ASN A 70 -14.84 6.24 -14.00
N THR A 71 -14.89 5.07 -14.66
CA THR A 71 -15.87 4.02 -14.35
C THR A 71 -15.56 3.34 -13.03
N CYS A 72 -14.27 3.06 -12.73
CA CYS A 72 -13.86 2.55 -11.43
C CYS A 72 -14.24 3.49 -10.28
N ALA A 73 -14.17 4.81 -10.47
CA ALA A 73 -14.61 5.78 -9.47
C ALA A 73 -16.09 5.60 -9.10
N LYS A 74 -16.95 5.41 -10.12
CA LYS A 74 -18.40 5.18 -9.95
C LYS A 74 -18.67 3.84 -9.27
N LEU A 75 -18.06 2.77 -9.78
CA LEU A 75 -18.23 1.42 -9.22
C LEU A 75 -17.76 1.34 -7.76
N ALA A 76 -16.66 2.02 -7.41
CA ALA A 76 -16.19 2.07 -6.03
C ALA A 76 -17.18 2.82 -5.12
N ALA A 77 -17.74 3.94 -5.56
CA ALA A 77 -18.77 4.65 -4.79
C ALA A 77 -20.04 3.81 -4.59
N GLU A 78 -20.50 3.13 -5.65
CA GLU A 78 -21.63 2.20 -5.58
C GLU A 78 -21.35 1.02 -4.64
N ALA A 79 -20.14 0.46 -4.68
CA ALA A 79 -19.71 -0.61 -3.80
C ALA A 79 -19.65 -0.17 -2.33
N ALA A 80 -19.23 1.08 -2.05
CA ALA A 80 -19.31 1.64 -0.70
C ALA A 80 -20.76 1.71 -0.21
N SER A 81 -21.69 2.21 -1.03
CA SER A 81 -23.13 2.27 -0.69
C SER A 81 -23.75 0.88 -0.50
N ALA A 82 -23.35 -0.10 -1.31
CA ALA A 82 -23.80 -1.49 -1.17
C ALA A 82 -23.26 -2.11 0.13
N ALA A 83 -21.96 -1.93 0.41
CA ALA A 83 -21.36 -2.37 1.68
C ALA A 83 -22.03 -1.71 2.88
N GLU A 84 -22.59 -0.50 2.74
CA GLU A 84 -23.33 0.17 3.80
C GLU A 84 -24.68 -0.48 4.13
N SER A 85 -25.33 -1.11 3.14
CA SER A 85 -26.76 -1.46 3.19
C SER A 85 -27.10 -2.93 2.93
N ASP A 86 -26.13 -3.74 2.49
CA ASP A 86 -26.31 -5.15 2.13
C ASP A 86 -25.28 -6.04 2.84
N ASP A 87 -25.63 -6.48 4.05
CA ASP A 87 -24.80 -7.35 4.89
C ASP A 87 -24.59 -8.74 4.26
N GLU A 88 -25.55 -9.25 3.48
CA GLU A 88 -25.42 -10.55 2.82
C GLU A 88 -24.35 -10.49 1.73
N LYS A 89 -24.37 -9.43 0.92
CA LYS A 89 -23.35 -9.17 -0.11
C LYS A 89 -21.98 -8.88 0.53
N LEU A 90 -21.96 -8.12 1.62
CA LEU A 90 -20.73 -7.84 2.35
C LEU A 90 -20.12 -9.13 2.90
N ALA A 91 -20.93 -9.99 3.55
CA ALA A 91 -20.48 -11.29 4.06
C ALA A 91 -20.10 -12.26 2.93
N GLU A 92 -20.77 -12.21 1.78
CA GLU A 92 -20.44 -13.02 0.60
C GLU A 92 -18.99 -12.77 0.17
N TYR A 93 -18.53 -11.52 0.13
CA TYR A 93 -17.19 -11.18 -0.35
C TYR A 93 -16.15 -11.09 0.76
N SER A 94 -16.48 -10.42 1.87
CA SER A 94 -15.56 -10.16 2.98
C SER A 94 -15.52 -11.28 4.02
N LYS A 95 -16.47 -12.23 3.94
CA LYS A 95 -16.64 -13.37 4.88
C LYS A 95 -17.01 -12.95 6.29
N ASP A 96 -17.31 -11.67 6.48
CA ASP A 96 -17.75 -11.04 7.71
C ASP A 96 -18.58 -9.79 7.33
N ALA A 97 -19.46 -9.37 8.23
CA ALA A 97 -20.28 -8.17 8.12
C ALA A 97 -20.38 -7.42 9.46
N ASP A 98 -19.45 -7.66 10.39
CA ASP A 98 -19.38 -6.89 11.62
C ASP A 98 -19.11 -5.39 11.37
N SER A 99 -19.35 -4.57 12.39
CA SER A 99 -19.23 -3.11 12.27
C SER A 99 -17.82 -2.64 11.91
N SER A 100 -16.78 -3.41 12.29
CA SER A 100 -15.39 -3.12 11.94
C SER A 100 -15.12 -3.39 10.46
N THR A 101 -15.60 -4.52 9.96
CA THR A 101 -15.49 -4.93 8.55
C THR A 101 -16.23 -3.95 7.66
N HIS A 102 -17.45 -3.60 8.03
CA HIS A 102 -18.27 -2.58 7.35
C HIS A 102 -17.52 -1.25 7.23
N SER A 103 -17.07 -0.69 8.35
CA SER A 103 -16.34 0.58 8.37
C SER A 103 -15.06 0.53 7.53
N THR A 104 -14.33 -0.58 7.57
CA THR A 104 -13.10 -0.77 6.80
C THR A 104 -13.39 -0.84 5.30
N VAL A 105 -14.34 -1.66 4.87
CA VAL A 105 -14.68 -1.86 3.45
C VAL A 105 -15.23 -0.57 2.84
N VAL A 106 -16.15 0.09 3.52
CA VAL A 106 -16.70 1.39 3.11
C VAL A 106 -15.59 2.44 3.00
N SER A 107 -14.67 2.49 3.97
CA SER A 107 -13.54 3.42 3.93
C SER A 107 -12.62 3.18 2.75
N VAL A 108 -12.31 1.91 2.44
CA VAL A 108 -11.47 1.54 1.30
C VAL A 108 -12.13 1.90 -0.03
N PHE A 109 -13.41 1.60 -0.21
CA PHE A 109 -14.12 1.93 -1.44
C PHE A 109 -14.27 3.45 -1.63
N ASN A 110 -14.54 4.20 -0.57
CA ASN A 110 -14.55 5.66 -0.63
C ASN A 110 -13.18 6.25 -0.98
N ALA A 111 -12.10 5.68 -0.42
CA ALA A 111 -10.74 6.07 -0.78
C ALA A 111 -10.45 5.76 -2.26
N ALA A 112 -10.84 4.59 -2.75
CA ALA A 112 -10.70 4.21 -4.15
C ALA A 112 -11.50 5.13 -5.09
N ALA A 113 -12.74 5.48 -4.74
CA ALA A 113 -13.54 6.42 -5.52
C ALA A 113 -12.88 7.82 -5.60
N SER A 114 -12.28 8.27 -4.49
CA SER A 114 -11.52 9.53 -4.46
C SER A 114 -10.26 9.45 -5.31
N GLU A 115 -9.60 8.30 -5.30
CA GLU A 115 -8.38 8.04 -6.08
C GLU A 115 -8.65 8.16 -7.58
N TYR A 116 -9.68 7.47 -8.05
CA TYR A 116 -10.05 7.40 -9.46
C TYR A 116 -10.78 8.65 -10.00
N SER A 117 -10.87 9.72 -9.20
CA SER A 117 -11.52 10.98 -9.58
C SER A 117 -10.71 11.86 -10.54
N SER A 118 -9.49 11.44 -10.92
CA SER A 118 -8.60 12.17 -11.81
C SER A 118 -7.79 11.21 -12.69
N THR A 119 -7.56 11.61 -13.94
CA THR A 119 -6.71 10.90 -14.90
C THR A 119 -5.40 11.65 -15.21
N SER A 120 -5.17 12.80 -14.57
CA SER A 120 -4.11 13.75 -14.92
C SER A 120 -3.27 14.20 -13.72
N SER A 121 -3.49 13.60 -12.55
CA SER A 121 -2.73 13.91 -11.34
C SER A 121 -2.31 12.63 -10.64
N GLY A 122 -1.18 12.69 -9.95
CA GLY A 122 -0.77 11.60 -9.09
C GLY A 122 0.26 10.62 -9.63
N ALA A 123 0.22 9.37 -9.16
CA ALA A 123 1.11 8.29 -9.57
C ALA A 123 0.94 8.00 -11.07
N PRO A 124 2.04 7.80 -11.80
CA PRO A 124 1.99 7.58 -13.24
C PRO A 124 1.30 6.25 -13.56
N TYR A 125 0.38 6.28 -14.52
CA TYR A 125 -0.22 5.11 -15.15
C TYR A 125 0.38 4.96 -16.54
N TYR A 126 1.13 3.87 -16.74
CA TYR A 126 1.77 3.55 -18.01
C TYR A 126 0.94 2.55 -18.80
N CYS A 127 0.86 2.72 -20.11
CA CYS A 127 0.28 1.72 -21.01
C CYS A 127 1.32 0.70 -21.49
N SER A 128 2.59 0.98 -21.23
CA SER A 128 3.72 0.08 -21.42
C SER A 128 4.25 -0.44 -20.08
N ASP A 129 4.83 -1.62 -20.11
CA ASP A 129 5.51 -2.19 -18.95
C ASP A 129 6.91 -1.58 -18.82
N VAL A 130 6.97 -0.45 -18.12
CA VAL A 130 8.22 0.30 -17.90
C VAL A 130 9.19 -0.39 -16.91
N TYR A 131 8.74 -1.44 -16.22
CA TYR A 131 9.52 -2.14 -15.19
C TYR A 131 9.83 -3.59 -15.52
N ASP A 132 9.41 -4.09 -16.69
CA ASP A 132 9.58 -5.49 -17.10
C ASP A 132 8.94 -6.46 -16.09
N ALA A 133 7.76 -6.09 -15.57
CA ALA A 133 7.00 -6.82 -14.56
C ALA A 133 5.76 -7.55 -15.11
N CYS A 134 5.36 -7.29 -16.34
CA CYS A 134 4.20 -7.89 -16.98
C CYS A 134 4.55 -9.27 -17.57
N GLU A 135 3.82 -10.29 -17.13
CA GLU A 135 3.95 -11.66 -17.63
C GLU A 135 2.65 -12.13 -18.33
N PRO A 136 2.70 -13.13 -19.21
CA PRO A 136 1.50 -13.71 -19.81
C PRO A 136 0.47 -14.14 -18.76
N GLY A 137 -0.72 -13.55 -18.80
CA GLY A 137 -1.81 -13.81 -17.85
C GLY A 137 -1.90 -12.81 -16.68
N VAL A 138 -0.94 -11.89 -16.55
CA VAL A 138 -1.01 -10.74 -15.61
C VAL A 138 -1.72 -9.58 -16.31
N ILE A 139 -2.72 -8.98 -15.66
CA ILE A 139 -3.63 -7.99 -16.27
C ILE A 139 -3.27 -6.52 -15.99
N ALA A 140 -2.48 -6.24 -14.96
CA ALA A 140 -1.97 -4.92 -14.58
C ALA A 140 -0.92 -5.06 -13.47
#